data_AF-A0AAV0Z0P1-F1
#
_entry.id   AF-A0AAV0Z0P1-F1
#
_cell.length_a   1.000
_cell.length_b   1.000
_cell.length_c   1.000
_cell.angle_alpha   90.00
_cell.angle_beta   90.00
_cell.angle_gamma   90.00
#
_symmetry.space_group_name_H-M   'P 1'
#
loop_
_entity.id
_entity.type
_entity.pdbx_description
1 polymer ?
#
loop_
_entity_poly.entity_id
_entity_poly.type
_entity_poly.pdbx_seq_one_letter_code
_entity_poly.pdbx_strand_id
1 'polypeptide(L)'
;MAKICVEVESTLDYGDMFKRIMHHSPVPMSPSESLASSVVRTANSARAALILVLTRGGTTAKLVAKYRPVTPILSVVVHKLTTNTFDWSCSDESPARHSLIFRGLIPILIAASARASRAETTEDAIEFTLQCANTKGLCVNGDSVVVLHRVVTASIIKILTMK
;
A
#
# COMPACT_ATOMS: atom_id res chain seq x y z
N MET A 1 -7.45 6.56 23.73
CA MET A 1 -7.53 5.40 22.81
C MET A 1 -6.22 5.16 22.07
N ALA A 2 -5.72 6.11 21.26
CA ALA A 2 -4.50 5.91 20.44
C ALA A 2 -3.27 5.40 21.21
N LYS A 3 -2.94 5.99 22.37
CA LYS A 3 -1.79 5.55 23.20
C LYS A 3 -1.88 4.07 23.61
N ILE A 4 -3.07 3.60 23.96
CA ILE A 4 -3.29 2.20 24.36
C ILE A 4 -3.07 1.29 23.14
N CYS A 5 -3.58 1.66 21.97
CA CYS A 5 -3.35 0.88 20.76
C CYS A 5 -1.85 0.78 20.43
N VAL A 6 -1.10 1.88 20.53
CA VAL A 6 0.35 1.88 20.28
C VAL A 6 1.09 0.92 21.20
N GLU A 7 0.77 0.93 22.50
CA GLU A 7 1.38 0.01 23.48
C GLU A 7 0.97 -1.44 23.22
N VAL A 8 -0.30 -1.71 22.91
CA VAL A 8 -0.74 -3.08 22.61
C VAL A 8 -0.09 -3.59 21.32
N GLU A 9 0.00 -2.75 20.30
CA GLU A 9 0.61 -3.11 19.01
C GLU A 9 2.10 -3.38 19.11
N SER A 10 2.81 -2.79 20.07
CA SER A 10 4.24 -3.08 20.31
C SER A 10 4.45 -4.45 20.97
N THR A 11 3.45 -4.98 21.68
CA THR A 11 3.52 -6.27 22.38
C THR A 11 3.16 -7.49 21.52
N LEU A 12 2.59 -7.28 20.33
CA LEU A 12 2.13 -8.37 19.46
C LEU A 12 3.30 -9.06 18.73
N ASP A 13 3.29 -10.40 18.72
CA ASP A 13 4.18 -11.19 17.86
C ASP A 13 3.59 -11.33 16.45
N TYR A 14 4.00 -10.41 15.58
CA TYR A 14 3.62 -10.41 14.16
C TYR A 14 4.15 -11.62 13.39
N GLY A 15 5.30 -12.19 13.80
CA GLY A 15 5.88 -13.35 13.13
C GLY A 15 5.00 -14.57 13.28
N ASP A 16 4.52 -14.81 14.50
CA ASP A 16 3.60 -15.91 14.78
C ASP A 16 2.19 -15.66 14.27
N MET A 17 1.69 -14.42 14.33
CA MET A 17 0.42 -14.06 13.70
C MET A 17 0.43 -14.34 12.19
N PHE A 18 1.49 -13.95 11.49
CA PHE A 18 1.64 -14.19 10.06
C PHE A 18 1.62 -15.68 9.72
N LYS A 19 2.35 -16.52 10.48
CA LYS A 19 2.36 -17.97 10.30
C LYS A 19 0.96 -18.58 10.48
N ARG A 20 0.23 -18.17 11.52
CA ARG A 20 -1.15 -18.65 11.78
C ARG A 20 -2.09 -18.28 10.64
N ILE A 21 -2.02 -17.03 10.17
CA ILE A 21 -2.84 -16.57 9.03
C ILE A 21 -2.51 -17.38 7.77
N MET A 22 -1.23 -17.61 7.48
CA MET A 22 -0.79 -18.41 6.33
C MET A 22 -1.27 -19.86 6.41
N HIS A 23 -1.25 -20.48 7.59
CA HIS A 23 -1.74 -21.86 7.78
C HIS A 23 -3.24 -22.00 7.49
N HIS A 24 -4.03 -20.95 7.72
CA HIS A 24 -5.48 -20.94 7.43
C HIS A 24 -5.83 -20.36 6.06
N SER A 25 -4.86 -19.87 5.28
CA SER A 25 -5.12 -19.36 3.94
C SER A 25 -5.37 -20.51 2.95
N PRO A 26 -6.32 -20.35 2.01
CA PRO A 26 -6.67 -21.41 1.06
C PRO A 26 -5.52 -21.67 0.08
N VAL A 27 -5.26 -22.95 -0.21
CA VAL A 27 -4.29 -23.39 -1.22
C VAL A 27 -5.04 -24.14 -2.33
N PRO A 28 -4.95 -23.73 -3.61
CA PRO A 28 -4.12 -22.65 -4.15
C PRO A 28 -4.68 -21.25 -3.88
N MET A 29 -3.77 -20.31 -3.60
CA MET A 29 -4.09 -18.89 -3.38
C MET A 29 -4.37 -18.17 -4.70
N SER A 30 -5.21 -17.12 -4.67
CA SER A 30 -5.38 -16.22 -5.81
C SER A 30 -4.11 -15.40 -6.06
N PRO A 31 -3.83 -14.94 -7.29
CA PRO A 31 -2.61 -14.20 -7.59
C PRO A 31 -2.39 -12.96 -6.71
N SER A 32 -3.46 -12.21 -6.42
CA SER A 32 -3.40 -11.04 -5.54
C SER A 32 -3.13 -11.41 -4.08
N GLU A 33 -3.65 -12.55 -3.62
CA GLU A 33 -3.44 -13.07 -2.26
C GLU A 33 -2.00 -13.56 -2.09
N SER A 34 -1.51 -14.33 -3.06
CA SER A 34 -0.12 -14.80 -3.12
C SER A 34 0.86 -13.64 -3.12
N LEU A 35 0.56 -12.56 -3.85
CA LEU A 35 1.39 -11.35 -3.83
C LEU A 35 1.29 -10.60 -2.50
N ALA A 36 0.10 -10.47 -1.91
CA ALA A 36 -0.06 -9.80 -0.63
C ALA A 36 0.75 -10.50 0.48
N SER A 37 0.69 -11.84 0.55
CA SER A 37 1.51 -12.60 1.49
C SER A 37 3.01 -12.45 1.23
N SER A 38 3.40 -12.42 -0.04
CA SER A 38 4.80 -12.23 -0.45
C SER A 38 5.32 -10.84 -0.10
N VAL A 39 4.53 -9.79 -0.28
CA VAL A 39 4.90 -8.42 0.07
C VAL A 39 5.18 -8.29 1.56
N VAL A 40 4.32 -8.85 2.42
CA VAL A 40 4.53 -8.80 3.87
C VAL A 40 5.78 -9.57 4.27
N ARG A 41 6.02 -10.73 3.66
CA ARG A 41 7.26 -11.50 3.88
C ARG A 41 8.49 -10.72 3.43
N THR A 42 8.44 -10.09 2.26
CA THR A 42 9.54 -9.26 1.72
C THR A 42 9.80 -8.05 2.60
N ALA A 43 8.76 -7.37 3.08
CA ALA A 43 8.90 -6.24 3.99
C ALA A 43 9.59 -6.63 5.30
N ASN A 44 9.24 -7.80 5.86
CA ASN A 44 9.89 -8.32 7.05
C ASN A 44 11.36 -8.70 6.79
N SER A 45 11.64 -9.39 5.68
CA SER A 45 13.00 -9.79 5.30
C SER A 45 13.91 -8.59 4.98
N ALA A 46 13.38 -7.59 4.28
CA ALA A 46 14.11 -6.39 3.89
C ALA A 46 14.17 -5.34 5.01
N ARG A 47 13.54 -5.60 6.17
CA ARG A 47 13.36 -4.63 7.27
C ARG A 47 12.89 -3.27 6.75
N ALA A 48 11.86 -3.31 5.91
CA ALA A 48 11.34 -2.10 5.28
C ALA A 48 10.72 -1.17 6.33
N ALA A 49 10.92 0.14 6.20
CA ALA A 49 10.26 1.13 7.03
C ALA A 49 8.76 1.26 6.69
N LEU A 50 8.42 1.02 5.41
CA LEU A 50 7.08 1.25 4.88
C LEU A 50 6.75 0.26 3.76
N ILE A 51 5.48 -0.15 3.70
CA ILE A 51 4.91 -0.82 2.53
C ILE A 51 4.05 0.18 1.78
N LEU A 52 4.35 0.45 0.51
CA LEU A 52 3.58 1.32 -0.35
C LEU A 52 2.73 0.47 -1.30
N VAL A 53 1.41 0.68 -1.29
CA VAL A 53 0.47 -0.05 -2.15
C VAL A 53 -0.27 0.93 -3.04
N LEU A 54 0.01 0.88 -4.34
CA LEU A 54 -0.79 1.58 -5.34
C LEU A 54 -2.05 0.78 -5.65
N THR A 55 -3.21 1.38 -5.42
CA THR A 55 -4.51 0.73 -5.60
C THR A 55 -5.53 1.67 -6.22
N ARG A 56 -6.51 1.12 -6.93
CA ARG A 56 -7.65 1.89 -7.45
C ARG A 56 -8.91 1.63 -6.63
N GLY A 57 -9.15 0.37 -6.27
CA GLY A 57 -10.34 -0.06 -5.52
C GLY A 57 -10.07 -0.41 -4.04
N GLY A 58 -8.84 -0.23 -3.55
CA GLY A 58 -8.48 -0.54 -2.16
C GLY A 58 -8.32 -2.03 -1.85
N THR A 59 -8.79 -2.95 -2.70
CA THR A 59 -8.79 -4.40 -2.43
C THR A 59 -7.40 -4.96 -2.17
N THR A 60 -6.40 -4.58 -2.97
CA THR A 60 -5.01 -5.04 -2.78
C THR A 60 -4.44 -4.61 -1.43
N ALA A 61 -4.68 -3.38 -1.02
CA ALA A 61 -4.22 -2.85 0.26
C ALA A 61 -4.88 -3.58 1.44
N LYS A 62 -6.18 -3.91 1.32
CA LYS A 62 -6.91 -4.73 2.29
C LYS A 62 -6.34 -6.15 2.42
N LEU A 63 -5.94 -6.77 1.30
CA LEU A 63 -5.30 -8.09 1.33
C LEU A 63 -3.93 -8.05 2.01
N VAL A 64 -3.14 -6.99 1.80
CA VAL A 64 -1.87 -6.82 2.53
C VAL A 64 -2.13 -6.65 4.04
N ALA A 65 -3.14 -5.86 4.42
CA ALA A 65 -3.52 -5.66 5.82
C ALA A 65 -4.05 -6.94 6.50
N LYS A 66 -4.62 -7.89 5.74
CA LYS A 66 -5.04 -9.21 6.24
C LYS A 66 -3.89 -9.94 6.92
N TYR A 67 -2.68 -9.87 6.35
CA TYR A 67 -1.48 -10.54 6.84
C TYR A 67 -0.80 -9.85 8.02
N ARG A 68 -1.37 -8.74 8.53
CA ARG A 68 -0.93 -8.03 9.74
C ARG A 68 0.59 -7.77 9.76
N PRO A 69 1.14 -7.00 8.80
CA PRO A 69 2.54 -6.60 8.87
C PRO A 69 2.83 -5.75 10.11
N VAL A 70 4.08 -5.80 10.58
CA VAL A 70 4.65 -4.88 11.59
C VAL A 70 4.73 -3.46 11.01
N THR A 71 5.11 -3.39 9.73
CA THR A 71 5.39 -2.15 9.01
C THR A 71 4.08 -1.47 8.59
N PRO A 72 3.97 -0.13 8.70
CA PRO A 72 2.81 0.61 8.22
C PRO A 72 2.60 0.42 6.70
N ILE A 73 1.33 0.46 6.28
CA ILE A 73 0.93 0.28 4.88
C ILE A 73 0.39 1.62 4.35
N LEU A 74 1.12 2.24 3.44
CA LEU A 74 0.68 3.43 2.73
C LEU A 74 -0.19 3.02 1.54
N SER A 75 -1.50 3.22 1.64
CA SER A 75 -2.44 2.92 0.55
C SER A 75 -2.63 4.14 -0.32
N VAL A 76 -1.99 4.15 -1.47
CA VAL A 76 -2.11 5.23 -2.44
C VAL A 76 -3.26 4.93 -3.38
N VAL A 77 -4.31 5.74 -3.30
CA VAL A 77 -5.47 5.66 -4.18
C VAL A 77 -5.31 6.66 -5.31
N VAL A 78 -5.17 6.14 -6.52
CA VAL A 78 -4.98 6.96 -7.72
C VAL A 78 -6.34 7.23 -8.37
N HIS A 79 -6.79 8.48 -8.32
CA HIS A 79 -8.05 8.90 -8.92
C HIS A 79 -7.92 9.09 -10.43
N LYS A 80 -8.85 8.51 -11.19
CA LYS A 80 -8.95 8.80 -12.62
C LYS A 80 -9.74 10.09 -12.79
N LEU A 81 -9.09 11.08 -13.39
CA LEU A 81 -9.76 12.30 -13.82
C LEU A 81 -10.31 12.06 -15.22
N THR A 82 -11.63 11.91 -15.31
CA THR A 82 -12.35 11.86 -16.57
C THR A 82 -12.81 13.26 -16.90
N THR A 83 -12.06 13.93 -17.75
CA THR A 83 -12.46 15.22 -18.32
C THR A 83 -13.34 14.92 -19.53
N ASN A 84 -14.65 15.11 -19.39
CA ASN A 84 -15.50 15.31 -20.56
C ASN A 84 -15.38 16.78 -20.98
N THR A 85 -15.72 17.09 -22.24
CA THR A 85 -15.38 18.33 -22.95
C THR A 85 -15.65 19.65 -22.21
N PHE A 86 -16.50 19.68 -21.18
CA PHE A 86 -16.73 20.85 -20.32
C PHE A 86 -16.88 20.57 -18.81
N ASP A 87 -16.80 19.32 -18.35
CA ASP A 87 -17.00 18.97 -16.93
C ASP A 87 -15.85 18.10 -16.39
N TRP A 88 -15.29 18.54 -15.26
CA TRP A 88 -14.28 17.79 -14.51
C TRP A 88 -14.96 16.96 -13.43
N SER A 89 -15.05 15.65 -13.64
CA SER A 89 -15.58 14.72 -12.64
C SER A 89 -14.42 13.99 -11.94
N CYS A 90 -14.41 14.05 -10.61
CA CYS A 90 -13.47 13.27 -9.79
C CYS A 90 -14.04 11.86 -9.56
N SER A 91 -13.24 10.82 -9.81
CA SER A 91 -13.61 9.45 -9.44
C SER A 91 -13.81 9.32 -7.93
N ASP A 92 -14.56 8.31 -7.51
CA ASP A 92 -14.99 8.08 -6.13
C ASP A 92 -13.83 7.90 -5.12
N GLU A 93 -13.79 8.75 -4.08
CA GLU A 93 -12.87 8.72 -2.91
C GLU A 93 -13.22 7.66 -1.87
N SER A 94 -14.35 6.96 -2.04
CA SER A 94 -14.77 5.88 -1.14
C SER A 94 -13.68 4.84 -0.87
N PRO A 95 -12.81 4.42 -1.82
CA PRO A 95 -11.81 3.39 -1.53
C PRO A 95 -10.79 3.85 -0.49
N ALA A 96 -10.37 5.12 -0.53
CA ALA A 96 -9.43 5.68 0.43
C ALA A 96 -10.06 5.79 1.83
N ARG A 97 -11.31 6.29 1.90
CA ARG A 97 -12.04 6.40 3.16
C ARG A 97 -12.30 5.03 3.78
N HIS A 98 -12.68 4.06 2.96
CA HIS A 98 -12.96 2.69 3.42
C HIS A 98 -11.67 2.00 3.92
N SER A 99 -10.48 2.33 3.40
CA SER A 99 -9.22 1.78 3.89
C SER A 99 -8.95 2.07 5.37
N LEU A 100 -9.51 3.16 5.94
CA LEU A 100 -9.36 3.50 7.37
C LEU A 100 -9.97 2.47 8.32
N ILE A 101 -10.87 1.60 7.84
CA ILE A 101 -11.46 0.52 8.63
C ILE A 101 -10.42 -0.58 8.93
N PHE A 102 -9.43 -0.73 8.04
CA PHE A 102 -8.44 -1.78 8.14
C PHE A 102 -7.19 -1.29 8.88
N ARG A 103 -6.70 -2.13 9.79
CA ARG A 103 -5.52 -1.83 10.61
C ARG A 103 -4.27 -1.60 9.75
N GLY A 104 -3.46 -0.63 10.15
CA GLY A 104 -2.14 -0.36 9.57
C GLY A 104 -2.18 0.33 8.21
N LEU A 105 -3.37 0.56 7.65
CA LEU A 105 -3.55 1.27 6.39
C LEU A 105 -3.63 2.78 6.62
N ILE A 106 -2.73 3.50 5.97
CA ILE A 106 -2.69 4.95 5.91
C ILE A 106 -3.04 5.34 4.47
N PRO A 107 -4.28 5.75 4.19
CA PRO A 107 -4.66 6.12 2.83
C PRO A 107 -4.10 7.48 2.44
N ILE A 108 -3.61 7.59 1.20
CA ILE A 108 -3.26 8.85 0.53
C ILE A 108 -4.01 8.91 -0.79
N LEU A 109 -4.60 10.07 -1.05
CA LEU A 109 -5.27 10.36 -2.31
C LEU A 109 -4.31 11.09 -3.24
N ILE A 110 -4.18 10.60 -4.47
CA ILE A 110 -3.41 11.27 -5.54
C ILE A 110 -4.32 11.48 -6.75
N ALA A 111 -4.30 12.70 -7.27
CA ALA A 111 -4.95 13.05 -8.52
C ALA A 111 -4.06 12.65 -9.70
N ALA A 112 -4.49 11.72 -10.55
CA ALA A 112 -3.74 11.40 -11.76
C ALA A 112 -3.97 12.47 -12.84
N SER A 113 -2.89 13.03 -13.39
CA SER A 113 -3.01 13.90 -14.55
C SER A 113 -3.50 13.10 -15.77
N ALA A 114 -4.43 13.66 -16.53
CA ALA A 114 -5.04 13.00 -17.69
C ALA A 114 -4.08 12.83 -18.90
N ARG A 115 -2.82 13.29 -18.81
CA ARG A 115 -1.94 13.52 -19.98
C ARG A 115 -0.80 12.52 -20.20
N ALA A 116 -0.56 11.57 -19.29
CA ALA A 116 0.60 10.68 -19.40
C ALA A 116 0.24 9.21 -19.65
N SER A 117 1.17 8.48 -20.25
CA SER A 117 1.04 7.03 -20.44
C SER A 117 0.88 6.33 -19.09
N ARG A 118 0.11 5.23 -19.05
CA ARG A 118 -0.21 4.51 -17.80
C ARG A 118 1.02 4.05 -17.00
N ALA A 119 2.18 3.91 -17.63
CA ALA A 119 3.42 3.47 -16.97
C ALA A 119 4.19 4.66 -16.34
N GLU A 120 4.28 5.78 -17.04
CA GLU A 120 4.92 7.00 -16.51
C GLU A 120 4.14 7.52 -15.29
N THR A 121 2.80 7.52 -15.37
CA THR A 121 1.95 7.92 -14.24
C THR A 121 2.16 7.10 -12.96
N THR A 122 2.60 5.83 -13.07
CA THR A 122 2.79 4.99 -11.87
C THR A 122 4.12 5.26 -11.18
N GLU A 123 5.20 5.52 -11.93
CA GLU A 123 6.50 5.84 -11.33
C GLU A 123 6.47 7.24 -10.71
N ASP A 124 5.86 8.22 -11.38
CA ASP A 124 5.66 9.56 -10.85
C ASP A 124 4.83 9.54 -9.55
N ALA A 125 3.80 8.68 -9.50
CA ALA A 125 2.98 8.51 -8.30
C ALA A 125 3.78 7.88 -7.16
N ILE A 126 4.71 6.96 -7.44
CA ILE A 126 5.61 6.39 -6.42
C ILE A 126 6.50 7.50 -5.88
N GLU A 127 7.18 8.26 -6.75
CA GLU A 127 8.09 9.33 -6.33
C GLU A 127 7.37 10.40 -5.48
N PHE A 128 6.21 10.88 -5.94
CA PHE A 128 5.40 11.83 -5.19
C PHE A 128 4.97 11.27 -3.82
N THR A 129 4.60 9.99 -3.78
CA THR A 129 4.22 9.34 -2.51
C THR A 129 5.41 9.24 -1.57
N LEU A 130 6.60 8.91 -2.06
CA LEU A 130 7.81 8.84 -1.24
C LEU A 130 8.17 10.21 -0.67
N GLN A 131 8.04 11.28 -1.46
CA GLN A 131 8.18 12.65 -0.96
C GLN A 131 7.17 12.96 0.15
N CYS A 132 5.89 12.63 -0.07
CA CYS A 132 4.85 12.83 0.94
C CYS A 132 5.10 12.01 2.21
N ALA A 133 5.61 10.78 2.09
CA ALA A 133 5.97 9.92 3.21
C ALA A 133 7.13 10.52 4.01
N ASN A 134 8.13 11.11 3.34
CA ASN A 134 9.23 11.82 3.98
C ASN A 134 8.72 13.07 4.73
N THR A 135 7.87 13.89 4.11
CA THR A 135 7.27 15.07 4.78
C THR A 135 6.45 14.69 6.02
N LYS A 136 5.80 13.52 6.00
CA LYS A 136 5.05 12.98 7.15
C LYS A 136 5.93 12.29 8.20
N GLY A 137 7.23 12.16 7.96
CA GLY A 137 8.18 11.47 8.84
C GLY A 137 7.96 9.96 8.92
N LEU A 138 7.36 9.35 7.89
CA LEU A 138 7.11 7.90 7.84
C LEU A 138 8.33 7.09 7.36
N CYS A 139 9.23 7.73 6.60
CA CYS A 139 10.46 7.14 6.11
C CYS A 139 11.61 8.14 6.27
N VAL A 140 12.81 7.65 6.52
CA VAL A 140 14.06 8.43 6.54
C VAL A 140 14.92 8.05 5.33
N ASN A 141 15.82 8.94 4.92
CA ASN A 141 16.79 8.65 3.87
C ASN A 141 17.66 7.45 4.29
N GLY A 142 17.82 6.47 3.39
CA GLY A 142 18.48 5.19 3.66
C GLY A 142 17.53 4.04 3.99
N ASP A 143 16.25 4.31 4.30
CA ASP A 143 15.28 3.25 4.60
C ASP A 143 14.86 2.48 3.35
N SER A 144 14.57 1.19 3.53
CA SER A 144 13.99 0.33 2.49
C SER A 144 12.46 0.45 2.48
N VAL A 145 11.87 0.56 1.30
CA VAL A 145 10.42 0.64 1.08
C VAL A 145 10.02 -0.44 0.08
N VAL A 146 9.01 -1.24 0.44
CA VAL A 146 8.46 -2.25 -0.47
C VAL A 146 7.24 -1.67 -1.17
N VAL A 147 7.29 -1.59 -2.49
CA VAL A 147 6.20 -1.10 -3.33
C VAL A 147 5.47 -2.27 -3.98
N LEU A 148 4.14 -2.29 -3.83
CA LEU A 148 3.23 -3.14 -4.57
C LEU A 148 2.40 -2.29 -5.52
N HIS A 149 2.48 -2.58 -6.82
CA HIS A 149 1.63 -1.92 -7.80
C HIS A 149 1.27 -2.84 -8.96
N ARG A 150 0.26 -2.44 -9.72
CA ARG A 150 -0.24 -3.20 -10.86
C ARG A 150 0.11 -2.48 -12.16
N VAL A 151 0.85 -3.16 -13.03
CA VAL A 151 1.21 -2.69 -14.38
C VAL A 151 0.41 -3.49 -15.40
N VAL A 152 -0.55 -2.83 -16.05
CA VAL A 152 -1.39 -3.41 -17.12
C VAL A 152 -2.15 -4.65 -16.63
N THR A 153 -1.61 -5.85 -16.84
CA THR A 153 -2.18 -7.14 -16.43
C THR A 153 -1.40 -7.79 -15.28
N ALA A 154 -0.14 -7.42 -15.08
CA ALA A 154 0.74 -8.00 -14.07
C ALA A 154 0.76 -7.15 -12.80
N SER A 155 1.11 -7.78 -11.68
CA SER A 155 1.35 -7.09 -10.41
C SER A 155 2.81 -7.29 -10.02
N ILE A 156 3.47 -6.21 -9.61
CA ILE A 156 4.91 -6.15 -9.43
C ILE A 156 5.20 -5.75 -7.99
N ILE A 157 6.21 -6.39 -7.41
CA ILE A 157 6.81 -6.03 -6.13
C ILE A 157 8.16 -5.37 -6.44
N LYS A 158 8.37 -4.14 -5.99
CA LYS A 158 9.66 -3.43 -6.07
C LYS A 158 10.18 -3.18 -4.67
N ILE A 159 11.48 -3.32 -4.46
CA ILE A 159 12.16 -2.86 -3.25
C ILE A 159 12.93 -1.61 -3.64
N LEU A 160 12.62 -0.50 -3.00
CA LEU A 160 13.26 0.79 -3.23
C LEU A 160 13.99 1.23 -1.96
N THR A 161 15.07 1.96 -2.13
CA THR A 161 15.77 2.62 -1.02
C THR A 161 15.53 4.12 -1.12
N MET A 162 15.11 4.74 -0.02
CA MET A 162 14.95 6.18 0.05
C MET A 162 16.32 6.86 -0.08
N LYS A 163 16.40 7.86 -0.96
CA LYS A 163 17.59 8.69 -1.16
C LYS A 163 17.44 10.01 -0.42
#